data_AF-A0A2N2IZ86-F1
#
_entry.id   AF-A0A2N2IZ86-F1
#
_cell.length_a   1.000
_cell.length_b   1.000
_cell.length_c   1.000
_cell.angle_alpha   90.00
_cell.angle_beta   90.00
_cell.angle_gamma   90.00
#
_symmetry.space_group_name_H-M   'P 1'
#
loop_
_entity.id
_entity.type
_entity.pdbx_description
1 polymer ?
#
loop_
_entity_poly.entity_id
_entity_poly.type
_entity_poly.pdbx_seq_one_letter_code
_entity_poly.pdbx_strand_id
1 'polypeptide(L)'
;RSLTITVNPAFSLLNNYLMQNIPIQTLCGGKAACGRCRFRVLENASHLSPVRPAEKARLGEALIAAGWRLSCQSHALRDITIELPGLEEKLDDLPQSAV
;
A
#
# COMPACT_ATOMS: atom_id res chain seq x y z
N ARG A 1 -5.76 -9.98 13.52
CA ARG A 1 -7.19 -9.60 13.50
C ARG A 1 -7.53 -9.21 12.08
N SER A 2 -8.48 -9.87 11.43
CA SER A 2 -8.97 -9.50 10.10
C SER A 2 -10.20 -8.59 10.22
N LEU A 3 -10.35 -7.67 9.27
CA LEU A 3 -11.50 -6.78 9.12
C LEU A 3 -11.83 -6.71 7.64
N THR A 4 -13.12 -6.70 7.31
CA THR A 4 -13.61 -6.48 5.95
C THR A 4 -14.25 -5.10 5.87
N ILE A 5 -13.89 -4.34 4.84
CA ILE A 5 -14.43 -3.01 4.58
C ILE A 5 -14.88 -2.86 3.14
N THR A 6 -15.92 -2.06 2.93
CA THR A 6 -16.35 -1.65 1.60
C THR A 6 -15.51 -0.47 1.15
N VAL A 7 -14.87 -0.60 -0.01
CA VAL A 7 -14.06 0.47 -0.62
C VAL A 7 -14.74 1.02 -1.87
N ASN A 8 -14.57 2.31 -2.10
CA ASN A 8 -14.99 2.95 -3.33
C ASN A 8 -13.82 2.97 -4.33
N PRO A 9 -13.94 2.32 -5.51
CA PRO A 9 -12.87 2.22 -6.50
C PRO A 9 -12.45 3.56 -7.12
N ALA A 10 -13.32 4.58 -7.04
CA ALA A 10 -12.99 5.93 -7.50
C ALA A 10 -11.89 6.59 -6.65
N PHE A 11 -11.72 6.16 -5.41
CA PHE A 11 -10.71 6.66 -4.49
C PHE A 11 -9.56 5.67 -4.32
N SER A 12 -8.38 6.20 -3.99
CA SER A 12 -7.24 5.38 -3.61
C SER A 12 -7.54 4.59 -2.33
N LEU A 13 -6.84 3.47 -2.12
CA LEU A 13 -6.95 2.70 -0.88
C LEU A 13 -6.60 3.55 0.35
N LEU A 14 -5.62 4.45 0.25
CA LEU A 14 -5.31 5.40 1.32
C LEU A 14 -6.54 6.23 1.72
N ASN A 15 -7.22 6.85 0.75
CA ASN A 15 -8.39 7.68 1.05
C ASN A 15 -9.53 6.84 1.63
N ASN A 16 -9.75 5.63 1.13
CA ASN A 16 -10.74 4.72 1.69
C ASN A 16 -10.45 4.42 3.17
N TYR A 17 -9.20 4.11 3.52
CA TYR A 17 -8.80 3.87 4.90
C TYR A 17 -9.01 5.10 5.79
N LEU A 18 -8.61 6.29 5.32
CA LEU A 18 -8.78 7.54 6.07
C LEU A 18 -10.26 7.86 6.31
N MET A 19 -11.11 7.71 5.29
CA MET A 19 -12.57 7.94 5.42
C MET A 19 -13.23 6.96 6.40
N GLN A 20 -12.68 5.74 6.52
CA GLN A 20 -13.19 4.70 7.41
C GLN A 20 -12.47 4.65 8.77
N ASN A 21 -11.64 5.65 9.09
CA ASN A 21 -10.83 5.72 10.31
C ASN A 21 -9.92 4.49 10.53
N ILE A 22 -9.46 3.86 9.45
CA ILE A 22 -8.45 2.80 9.50
C ILE A 22 -7.09 3.46 9.63
N PRO A 23 -6.31 3.13 10.68
CA PRO A 23 -5.03 3.76 10.90
C PRO A 23 -4.03 3.31 9.83
N ILE A 24 -3.53 4.27 9.06
CA ILE A 24 -2.46 4.05 8.09
C ILE A 24 -1.49 5.22 8.11
N GLN A 25 -0.19 4.92 8.06
CA GLN A 25 0.84 5.94 8.08
C GLN A 25 0.95 6.62 6.71
N THR A 26 0.84 7.94 6.70
CA THR A 26 1.10 8.75 5.50
C THR A 26 1.72 10.09 5.90
N LEU A 27 2.87 10.41 5.31
CA LEU A 27 3.56 11.69 5.53
C LEU A 27 3.45 12.61 4.32
N CYS A 28 3.42 12.02 3.12
CA CYS A 28 3.42 12.79 1.86
C CYS A 28 2.03 13.09 1.30
N GLY A 29 0.95 12.66 1.97
CA GLY A 29 -0.42 12.88 1.49
C GLY A 29 -0.75 12.18 0.16
N GLY A 30 -0.06 11.09 -0.17
CA GLY A 30 -0.34 10.30 -1.37
C GLY A 30 0.50 10.62 -2.61
N LYS A 31 1.63 11.30 -2.44
CA LYS A 31 2.58 11.62 -3.54
C LYS A 31 3.58 10.51 -3.87
N ALA A 32 3.38 9.28 -3.36
CA ALA A 32 4.33 8.17 -3.45
C ALA A 32 5.78 8.47 -2.96
N ALA A 33 5.99 9.55 -2.19
CA ALA A 33 7.33 9.98 -1.78
C ALA A 33 7.80 9.33 -0.46
N CYS A 34 6.91 9.14 0.51
CA CYS A 34 7.31 8.65 1.84
C CYS A 34 7.44 7.13 1.94
N GLY A 35 6.67 6.35 1.16
CA GLY A 35 6.65 4.88 1.23
C GLY A 35 5.99 4.29 2.49
N ARG A 36 5.40 5.11 3.36
CA ARG A 36 4.80 4.66 4.63
C ARG A 36 3.39 4.10 4.53
N CYS A 37 2.67 4.48 3.48
CA CYS A 37 1.35 3.96 3.17
C CYS A 37 1.42 2.60 2.44
N ARG A 38 2.46 1.82 2.72
CA ARG A 38 2.66 0.52 2.08
C ARG A 38 1.76 -0.53 2.72
N PHE A 39 1.38 -1.52 1.92
CA PHE A 39 0.65 -2.70 2.35
C PHE A 39 1.13 -3.88 1.52
N ARG A 40 0.95 -5.09 2.05
CA ARG A 40 1.26 -6.33 1.33
C ARG A 40 -0.02 -6.98 0.86
N VAL A 41 -0.05 -7.41 -0.40
CA VAL A 41 -1.18 -8.17 -0.93
C VAL A 41 -1.00 -9.63 -0.57
N LEU A 42 -1.99 -10.21 0.10
CA LEU A 42 -2.00 -11.64 0.44
C LEU A 42 -2.69 -12.45 -0.66
N GLU A 43 -3.81 -11.95 -1.20
CA GLU A 43 -4.61 -12.64 -2.21
C GLU A 43 -5.16 -11.65 -3.24
N ASN A 44 -5.38 -12.15 -4.46
CA ASN A 44 -6.04 -11.42 -5.55
C ASN A 44 -5.34 -10.12 -5.99
N ALA A 45 -4.00 -10.12 -6.09
CA ALA A 45 -3.24 -8.95 -6.56
C ALA A 45 -3.67 -8.42 -7.94
N SER A 46 -4.20 -9.29 -8.81
CA SER A 46 -4.73 -8.91 -10.13
C SER A 46 -6.01 -8.05 -10.07
N HIS A 47 -6.65 -7.93 -8.89
CA HIS A 47 -7.82 -7.09 -8.68
C HIS A 47 -7.46 -5.65 -8.30
N LEU A 48 -6.17 -5.36 -8.14
CA LEU A 48 -5.67 -4.00 -7.95
C LEU A 48 -5.41 -3.33 -9.29
N SER A 49 -5.41 -2.01 -9.26
CA SER A 49 -4.85 -1.21 -10.35
C SER A 49 -3.40 -1.64 -10.67
N PRO A 50 -2.98 -1.50 -11.94
CA PRO A 50 -1.60 -1.79 -12.32
C PRO A 50 -0.59 -0.98 -11.49
N VAL A 51 0.60 -1.54 -11.31
CA VAL A 51 1.70 -0.88 -10.60
C VAL A 51 2.03 0.44 -11.29
N ARG A 52 1.92 1.55 -10.57
CA ARG A 52 2.27 2.87 -11.12
C ARG A 52 3.79 3.07 -11.09
N PRO A 53 4.37 3.81 -12.06
CA PRO A 53 5.81 4.08 -12.09
C PRO A 53 6.35 4.70 -10.79
N ALA A 54 5.58 5.62 -10.18
CA ALA A 54 5.96 6.28 -8.95
C ALA A 54 6.03 5.34 -7.72
N GLU A 55 5.14 4.35 -7.61
CA GLU A 55 5.25 3.37 -6.52
C GLU A 55 6.38 2.38 -6.78
N LYS A 56 6.59 1.98 -8.04
CA LYS A 56 7.73 1.11 -8.42
C LYS A 56 9.06 1.79 -8.10
N ALA A 57 9.21 3.08 -8.42
CA ALA A 57 10.41 3.84 -8.11
C ALA A 57 10.66 3.96 -6.61
N ARG A 58 9.60 4.06 -5.79
CA ARG A 58 9.74 4.22 -4.33
C ARG A 58 10.01 2.92 -3.59
N LEU A 59 9.36 1.83 -3.99
CA LEU A 59 9.48 0.51 -3.36
C LEU A 59 10.62 -0.33 -3.94
N GLY A 60 10.99 -0.09 -5.20
CA GLY A 60 11.93 -0.94 -5.92
C GLY A 60 11.28 -2.25 -6.38
N GLU A 61 12.00 -2.98 -7.24
CA GLU A 61 11.46 -4.19 -7.87
C GLU A 61 11.30 -5.36 -6.89
N ALA A 62 12.21 -5.50 -5.93
CA ALA A 62 12.17 -6.57 -4.94
C ALA A 62 10.92 -6.52 -4.06
N LEU A 63 10.54 -5.33 -3.57
CA LEU A 63 9.35 -5.19 -2.73
C LEU A 63 8.06 -5.35 -3.54
N ILE A 64 8.00 -4.81 -4.76
CA ILE A 64 6.86 -5.02 -5.66
C ILE A 64 6.69 -6.52 -5.96
N ALA A 65 7.78 -7.24 -6.24
CA ALA A 65 7.76 -8.69 -6.47
C ALA A 65 7.34 -9.48 -5.23
N ALA A 66 7.68 -9.01 -4.03
CA ALA A 66 7.24 -9.58 -2.76
C ALA A 66 5.77 -9.24 -2.40
N GLY A 67 5.04 -8.54 -3.28
CA GLY A 67 3.63 -8.21 -3.12
C GLY A 67 3.37 -6.90 -2.35
N TRP A 68 4.38 -6.09 -2.10
CA TRP A 68 4.22 -4.77 -1.47
C TRP A 68 3.74 -3.74 -2.48
N ARG A 69 2.79 -2.91 -2.08
CA ARG A 69 2.19 -1.84 -2.89
C ARG A 69 1.99 -0.60 -2.03
N LEU A 70 1.81 0.57 -2.67
CA LEU A 70 1.45 1.81 -1.96
C LEU A 70 -0.05 2.06 -2.03
N SER A 71 -0.73 2.18 -0.89
CA SER A 71 -2.19 2.37 -0.82
C SER A 71 -2.63 3.69 -1.44
N CYS A 72 -1.77 4.71 -1.45
CA CYS A 72 -2.06 5.97 -2.14
C CYS A 72 -2.06 5.86 -3.67
N GLN A 73 -1.31 4.91 -4.23
CA GLN A 73 -1.20 4.70 -5.67
C GLN A 73 -2.07 3.53 -6.17
N SER A 74 -2.68 2.79 -5.25
CA SER A 74 -3.42 1.57 -5.53
C SER A 74 -4.93 1.79 -5.38
N HIS A 75 -5.69 1.24 -6.32
CA HIS A 75 -7.15 1.20 -6.29
C HIS A 75 -7.60 -0.27 -6.33
N ALA A 76 -8.54 -0.64 -5.47
CA ALA A 76 -9.17 -1.96 -5.52
C ALA A 76 -10.33 -1.92 -6.51
N LEU A 77 -10.25 -2.74 -7.56
CA LEU A 77 -11.29 -2.88 -8.58
C LEU A 77 -12.29 -4.00 -8.22
N ARG A 78 -11.83 -4.98 -7.42
CA ARG A 78 -12.60 -6.09 -6.86
C ARG A 78 -12.06 -6.44 -5.48
N ASP A 79 -12.68 -7.42 -4.83
CA ASP A 79 -12.29 -7.88 -3.50
C ASP A 79 -10.85 -8.40 -3.46
N ILE A 80 -10.12 -7.98 -2.43
CA ILE A 80 -8.72 -8.31 -2.18
C ILE A 80 -8.49 -8.57 -0.69
N THR A 81 -7.53 -9.45 -0.39
CA THR A 81 -7.02 -9.65 0.96
C THR A 81 -5.66 -9.00 1.06
N ILE A 82 -5.48 -8.11 2.04
CA ILE A 82 -4.22 -7.40 2.26
C ILE A 82 -3.80 -7.47 3.72
N GLU A 83 -2.51 -7.25 3.93
CA GLU A 83 -1.87 -7.09 5.22
C GLU A 83 -1.33 -5.67 5.34
N LEU A 84 -1.71 -4.99 6.42
CA LEU A 84 -1.14 -3.71 6.78
C LEU A 84 0.01 -3.94 7.76
N PRO A 85 1.22 -3.43 7.49
CA PRO A 85 2.31 -3.46 8.46
C PRO A 85 1.90 -2.68 9.72
N GLY A 86 2.38 -3.12 10.88
CA GLY A 86 2.09 -2.46 12.15
C GLY A 86 2.54 -0.99 12.14
N LEU A 87 1.83 -0.14 12.90
CA LEU A 87 2.19 1.28 13.06
C LEU A 87 3.63 1.50 13.59
N GLU A 88 4.23 0.46 14.17
CA GLU A 88 5.53 0.50 14.84
C GLU A 88 6.71 -0.01 13.97
N GLU A 89 6.52 -0.17 12.66
CA GLU A 89 7.64 -0.51 11.77
C GLU A 89 8.61 0.69 11.63
N LYS A 90 9.67 0.66 12.44
CA LYS A 90 10.87 1.49 12.27
C LYS A 90 11.40 1.27 10.85
N LEU A 91 11.66 2.37 10.12
CA LEU A 91 12.15 2.29 8.73
C LEU A 91 13.58 1.73 8.66
N ASP A 92 14.26 1.68 9.80
CA ASP A 92 15.68 1.35 9.93
C ASP A 92 16.03 -0.11 9.62
N ASP A 93 15.04 -1.00 9.50
CA ASP A 93 15.23 -2.43 9.21
C ASP A 93 14.93 -2.82 7.74
N LEU A 94 14.61 -1.83 6.88
CA LEU A 94 14.53 -2.10 5.44
C LEU A 94 15.94 -2.17 4.87
N PRO A 95 16.32 -3.25 4.15
CA PRO A 95 17.63 -3.31 3.53
C PRO A 95 17.76 -2.13 2.56
N GLN A 96 18.57 -1.13 2.93
CA GLN A 96 19.09 -0.10 2.04
C GLN A 96 20.14 -0.75 1.12
N SER A 97 19.72 -1.70 0.31
CA SER A 97 20.62 -2.41 -0.61
C SER A 97 19.95 -2.57 -1.96
N ALA A 98 19.95 -1.46 -2.68
CA ALA A 98 20.18 -1.45 -4.11
C ALA A 98 20.86 -0.10 -4.42
N VAL A 99 22.17 -0.08 -4.17
CA VAL A 99 23.10 0.85 -4.82
C VAL A 99 23.13 0.56 -6.31
#